data_AF-A0AAW8KJG2-F1
#
_entry.id   AF-A0AAW8KJG2-F1
#
_cell.length_a   1.000
_cell.length_b   1.000
_cell.length_c   1.000
_cell.angle_alpha   90.00
_cell.angle_beta   90.00
_cell.angle_gamma   90.00
#
_symmetry.space_group_name_H-M   'P 1'
#
loop_
_entity.id
_entity.type
_entity.pdbx_description
1 polymer ?
#
loop_
_entity_poly.entity_id
_entity_poly.type
_entity_poly.pdbx_seq_one_letter_code
_entity_poly.pdbx_strand_id
1 'polypeptide(L)'
;IILDPGIGFAKNFEYDVAAIQHTPDLCALGYPVLLGTSRKRVIGNLLDLPVDQRDEGTAATTIMGYLGGARIFRVHNVRINRRCLDTVAHMEA
;
A
#
# COMPACT_ATOMS: atom_id res chain seq x y z
N ILE A 1 -11.07 -5.35 -15.61
CA ILE A 1 -9.60 -5.19 -15.61
C ILE A 1 -9.23 -4.49 -14.30
N ILE A 2 -8.18 -4.94 -13.61
CA ILE A 2 -7.65 -4.34 -12.36
C ILE A 2 -6.17 -4.07 -12.61
N LEU A 3 -5.67 -2.94 -12.14
CA LEU A 3 -4.25 -2.58 -12.22
C LEU A 3 -3.56 -2.78 -10.87
N ASP A 4 -2.28 -3.17 -10.89
CA ASP A 4 -1.41 -3.27 -9.70
C ASP A 4 -0.05 -2.66 -10.06
N PRO A 5 0.48 -1.70 -9.27
CA PRO A 5 1.79 -1.11 -9.53
C PRO A 5 2.96 -2.11 -9.38
N GLY A 6 2.71 -3.30 -8.81
CA GLY A 6 3.66 -4.39 -8.73
C GLY A 6 4.84 -4.06 -7.83
N ILE A 7 4.56 -3.53 -6.63
CA ILE A 7 5.60 -3.15 -5.65
C ILE A 7 6.49 -4.36 -5.36
N GLY A 8 7.82 -4.21 -5.28
CA GLY A 8 8.76 -5.29 -5.01
C GLY A 8 8.99 -6.27 -6.17
N PHE A 9 8.47 -5.98 -7.36
CA PHE A 9 8.69 -6.79 -8.57
C PHE A 9 9.43 -5.97 -9.64
N ALA A 10 10.58 -6.48 -10.08
CA ALA A 10 11.42 -5.89 -11.14
C ALA A 10 11.78 -4.40 -10.93
N LYS A 11 11.80 -3.94 -9.68
CA LYS A 11 12.10 -2.56 -9.27
C LYS A 11 13.23 -2.56 -8.23
N ASN A 12 14.04 -1.51 -8.24
CA ASN A 12 14.92 -1.19 -7.12
C ASN A 12 14.12 -0.47 -6.02
N PHE A 13 14.80 -0.11 -4.94
CA PHE A 13 14.17 0.52 -3.79
C PHE A 13 13.52 1.87 -4.15
N GLU A 14 14.22 2.70 -4.91
CA GLU A 14 13.77 4.02 -5.32
C GLU A 14 12.51 3.93 -6.20
N TYR A 15 12.48 3.00 -7.14
CA TYR A 15 11.30 2.76 -7.98
C TYR A 15 10.14 2.15 -7.20
N ASP A 16 10.38 1.34 -6.17
CA ASP A 16 9.31 0.86 -5.29
C ASP A 16 8.68 2.00 -4.49
N VAL A 17 9.49 2.91 -3.96
CA VAL A 17 9.00 4.11 -3.25
C VAL A 17 8.21 5.00 -4.21
N ALA A 18 8.75 5.29 -5.40
CA ALA A 18 8.08 6.10 -6.40
C ALA A 18 6.74 5.47 -6.84
N ALA A 19 6.70 4.15 -7.07
CA ALA A 19 5.47 3.47 -7.45
C ALA A 19 4.38 3.53 -6.37
N ILE A 20 4.75 3.54 -5.08
CA ILE A 20 3.80 3.76 -3.99
C ILE A 20 3.30 5.22 -4.02
N GLN A 21 4.21 6.20 -4.10
CA GLN A 21 3.88 7.63 -4.13
C GLN A 21 2.97 8.03 -5.29
N HIS A 22 3.19 7.42 -6.46
CA HIS A 22 2.44 7.68 -7.70
C HIS A 22 1.28 6.70 -7.93
N THR A 23 0.81 6.00 -6.89
CA THR A 23 -0.44 5.22 -6.95
C THR A 23 -1.64 6.06 -7.46
N PRO A 24 -1.80 7.35 -7.08
CA PRO A 24 -2.89 8.18 -7.61
C PRO A 24 -2.89 8.31 -9.13
N ASP A 25 -1.71 8.38 -9.76
CA ASP A 25 -1.58 8.50 -11.23
C ASP A 25 -2.08 7.22 -11.91
N LEU A 26 -1.84 6.05 -11.30
CA LEU A 26 -2.37 4.78 -11.79
C LEU A 26 -3.90 4.71 -11.63
N CYS A 27 -4.44 5.21 -10.51
CA CYS A 27 -5.88 5.31 -10.28
C CYS A 27 -6.56 6.23 -11.31
N ALA A 28 -5.90 7.31 -11.72
CA ALA A 28 -6.42 8.28 -12.70
C ALA A 28 -6.65 7.68 -14.09
N LEU A 29 -6.12 6.48 -14.38
CA LEU A 29 -6.41 5.74 -15.62
C LEU A 29 -7.85 5.20 -15.70
N GLY A 30 -8.63 5.32 -14.62
CA GLY A 30 -10.06 4.94 -14.60
C GLY A 30 -10.32 3.46 -14.34
N TYR A 31 -9.30 2.69 -13.94
CA TYR A 31 -9.44 1.28 -13.55
C TYR A 31 -9.33 1.11 -12.03
N PRO A 32 -10.02 0.12 -11.43
CA PRO A 32 -9.76 -0.25 -10.04
C PRO A 32 -8.29 -0.63 -9.84
N VAL A 33 -7.69 -0.11 -8.76
CA VAL A 33 -6.29 -0.38 -8.40
C VAL A 33 -6.23 -1.28 -7.17
N LEU A 34 -5.43 -2.34 -7.28
CA LEU A 34 -4.97 -3.17 -6.18
C LEU A 34 -3.59 -2.71 -5.72
N LEU A 35 -3.42 -2.47 -4.42
CA LEU A 35 -2.12 -2.17 -3.83
C LEU A 35 -1.66 -3.32 -2.92
N GLY A 36 -0.48 -3.86 -3.21
CA GLY A 36 0.12 -4.95 -2.46
C GLY A 36 1.51 -4.59 -1.90
N THR A 37 1.56 -3.92 -0.75
CA THR A 37 2.80 -3.52 -0.07
C THR A 37 3.16 -4.41 1.12
N SER A 38 2.23 -5.25 1.58
CA SER A 38 2.31 -5.93 2.88
C SER A 38 3.60 -6.72 3.10
N ARG A 39 4.32 -6.36 4.18
CA ARG A 39 5.60 -6.93 4.63
C ARG A 39 6.75 -6.92 3.60
N LYS A 40 6.59 -6.19 2.49
CA LYS A 40 7.61 -6.12 1.44
C LYS A 40 8.90 -5.46 1.92
N ARG A 41 9.99 -5.77 1.22
CA ARG A 41 11.33 -5.26 1.49
C ARG A 41 11.41 -3.73 1.50
N VAL A 42 10.63 -3.02 0.67
CA VAL A 42 10.55 -1.55 0.69
C VAL A 42 10.21 -1.00 2.08
N ILE A 43 9.28 -1.63 2.82
CA ILE A 43 8.94 -1.23 4.19
C ILE A 43 10.10 -1.53 5.14
N GLY A 44 10.72 -2.71 4.99
CA GLY A 44 11.89 -3.10 5.77
C GLY A 44 13.06 -2.15 5.60
N ASN A 45 13.32 -1.72 4.37
CA ASN A 45 14.40 -0.78 4.05
C ASN A 45 14.10 0.64 4.57
N LEU A 46 12.83 1.08 4.54
CA LEU A 46 12.44 2.40 5.03
C LEU A 46 12.55 2.53 6.56
N LEU A 47 12.26 1.46 7.29
CA LEU A 47 12.15 1.48 8.75
C LEU A 47 13.28 0.72 9.46
N ASP A 48 14.17 0.08 8.72
CA ASP A 48 15.20 -0.85 9.23
C ASP A 48 14.59 -1.98 10.11
N LEU A 49 13.57 -2.66 9.57
CA LEU A 49 12.80 -3.68 10.32
C LEU A 49 12.82 -5.08 9.66
N PRO A 50 12.87 -6.15 10.48
CA PRO A 50 12.66 -7.52 10.01
C PRO A 50 11.20 -7.74 9.55
N VAL A 51 10.96 -8.81 8.79
CA VAL A 51 9.69 -9.04 8.06
C VAL A 51 8.45 -9.12 8.97
N ASP A 52 8.60 -9.62 10.18
CA ASP A 52 7.57 -9.83 11.19
C ASP A 52 7.18 -8.53 11.94
N GLN A 53 7.95 -7.45 11.77
CA GLN A 53 7.72 -6.14 12.40
C GLN A 53 7.27 -5.06 11.40
N ARG A 54 6.76 -5.47 10.22
CA ARG A 54 6.38 -4.53 9.13
C ARG A 54 4.88 -4.25 9.05
N ASP A 55 4.09 -4.66 10.04
CA ASP A 55 2.64 -4.55 9.97
C ASP A 55 2.19 -3.08 10.09
N GLU A 56 2.87 -2.25 10.88
CA GLU A 56 2.63 -0.81 11.01
C GLU A 56 2.97 -0.07 9.71
N GLY A 57 4.14 -0.34 9.11
CA GLY A 57 4.49 0.22 7.81
C GLY A 57 3.58 -0.27 6.67
N THR A 58 3.05 -1.49 6.79
CA THR A 58 2.03 -2.02 5.87
C THR A 58 0.73 -1.23 6.00
N ALA A 59 0.28 -0.97 7.23
CA ALA A 59 -0.93 -0.18 7.47
C ALA A 59 -0.77 1.25 6.96
N ALA A 60 0.39 1.88 7.17
CA ALA A 60 0.69 3.22 6.66
C ALA A 60 0.59 3.29 5.13
N THR A 61 1.20 2.34 4.41
CA THR A 61 1.10 2.29 2.94
C THR A 61 -0.29 1.94 2.44
N THR A 62 -1.07 1.15 3.19
CA THR A 62 -2.49 0.88 2.89
C THR A 62 -3.35 2.13 3.01
N ILE A 63 -3.18 2.91 4.09
CA ILE A 63 -3.86 4.20 4.27
C ILE A 63 -3.48 5.16 3.15
N MET A 64 -2.18 5.30 2.85
CA MET A 64 -1.71 6.17 1.77
C MET A 64 -2.32 5.77 0.43
N GLY A 65 -2.37 4.48 0.11
CA GLY A 65 -3.01 3.98 -1.10
C GLY A 65 -4.51 4.29 -1.14
N TYR A 66 -5.22 4.14 -0.02
CA TYR A 66 -6.64 4.46 0.07
C TYR A 66 -6.92 5.95 -0.19
N LEU A 67 -6.16 6.84 0.47
CA LEU A 67 -6.23 8.28 0.25
C LEU A 67 -5.85 8.64 -1.20
N GLY A 68 -4.93 7.89 -1.80
CA GLY A 68 -4.55 7.99 -3.21
C GLY A 68 -5.51 7.34 -4.22
N GLY A 69 -6.69 6.86 -3.78
CA GLY A 69 -7.72 6.33 -4.66
C GLY A 69 -7.70 4.81 -4.89
N ALA A 70 -6.71 4.07 -4.38
CA ALA A 70 -6.73 2.60 -4.44
C ALA A 70 -7.88 2.04 -3.58
N ARG A 71 -8.46 0.92 -4.01
CA ARG A 71 -9.66 0.34 -3.34
C ARG A 71 -9.54 -1.15 -3.02
N ILE A 72 -8.48 -1.81 -3.47
CA ILE A 72 -8.23 -3.23 -3.17
C ILE A 72 -6.85 -3.33 -2.53
N PHE A 73 -6.75 -4.02 -1.39
CA PHE A 73 -5.49 -4.14 -0.65
C PHE A 73 -5.16 -5.61 -0.40
N ARG A 74 -3.97 -6.04 -0.84
CA ARG A 74 -3.47 -7.40 -0.61
C ARG A 74 -2.56 -7.41 0.61
N VAL A 75 -3.05 -7.94 1.73
CA VAL A 75 -2.36 -7.87 3.03
C VAL A 75 -2.29 -9.21 3.75
N HIS A 76 -1.24 -9.39 4.57
CA HIS A 76 -1.10 -10.57 5.44
C HIS A 76 -1.87 -10.40 6.76
N ASN A 77 -1.68 -9.27 7.46
CA ASN A 77 -2.42 -8.95 8.67
C ASN A 77 -3.69 -8.18 8.32
N VAL A 78 -4.80 -8.92 8.14
CA VAL A 78 -6.09 -8.34 7.75
C VAL A 78 -6.64 -7.41 8.83
N ARG A 79 -6.50 -7.78 10.10
CA ARG A 79 -7.12 -7.06 11.23
C ARG A 79 -6.62 -5.62 11.35
N ILE A 80 -5.31 -5.40 11.31
CA ILE A 80 -4.74 -4.05 11.45
C ILE A 80 -5.15 -3.16 10.27
N ASN A 81 -5.02 -3.65 9.05
CA ASN A 81 -5.34 -2.90 7.84
C ASN A 81 -6.83 -2.57 7.76
N ARG A 82 -7.71 -3.53 8.07
CA ARG A 82 -9.16 -3.28 8.07
C ARG A 82 -9.54 -2.22 9.09
N ARG A 83 -9.01 -2.30 10.32
CA ARG A 83 -9.26 -1.29 11.36
C ARG A 83 -8.78 0.09 10.95
N CYS A 84 -7.57 0.20 10.39
CA CYS A 84 -7.04 1.47 9.90
C CYS A 84 -7.92 2.07 8.80
N LEU A 85 -8.34 1.26 7.82
CA LEU A 85 -9.23 1.73 6.75
C LEU A 85 -10.62 2.12 7.28
N ASP A 86 -11.19 1.35 8.21
CA ASP A 86 -12.45 1.69 8.86
C ASP A 86 -12.35 3.04 9.60
N THR A 87 -11.26 3.26 10.34
CA THR A 87 -11.01 4.53 11.02
C THR A 87 -10.95 5.69 10.03
N VAL A 88 -10.17 5.58 8.95
CA VAL A 88 -10.06 6.65 7.95
C VAL A 88 -11.40 6.90 7.26
N ALA A 89 -12.11 5.84 6.86
CA ALA A 89 -13.42 5.96 6.21
C ALA A 89 -14.48 6.62 7.11
N HIS A 90 -14.45 6.37 8.42
CA HIS A 90 -15.34 7.04 9.38
C HIS A 90 -14.99 8.51 9.61
N MET A 91 -13.76 8.94 9.32
CA MET A 91 -13.34 10.35 9.44
C MET A 91 -13.67 11.18 8.19
N GLU A 92 -13.85 10.54 7.03
CA GLU A 92 -14.20 11.18 5.76
C GLU A 92 -15.73 11.30 5.53
N ALA A 93 -16.54 10.69 6.40
CA ALA A 93 -18.01 10.71 6.35
C ALA A 93 -18.59 11.93 7.07
#